data_AF-A0A9W9VMJ7-F1
#
_entry.id   AF-A0A9W9VMJ7-F1
#
_cell.length_a   1.000
_cell.length_b   1.000
_cell.length_c   1.000
_cell.angle_alpha   90.00
_cell.angle_beta   90.00
_cell.angle_gamma   90.00
#
_symmetry.space_group_name_H-M   'P 1'
#
loop_
_entity.id
_entity.type
_entity.pdbx_description
1 polymer ?
#
loop_
_entity_poly.entity_id
_entity_poly.type
_entity_poly.pdbx_seq_one_letter_code
_entity_poly.pdbx_strand_id
1 'polypeptide(L)'
;MFSSQIRNDADSPATLNLTNTKFTTTGKTMPGLWFGNLIGQVTLNNAELNTDSGILVVANYSQITQDFDYYASYEDNSSLKPAEITVSILESDLVGDLVAYNGSSISWALTKHSTWTGAAYSGYAKSTFDVSLDATSQWTLTADTTVQNFTDTLRTLKNVHSGGFTLYYNSTVSTWLGGKTVRLPGGGKARPISSISSRVQRNGQSWRV
;
A
#
# COMPACT_ATOMS: atom_id res chain seq x y z
N MET A 1 14.56 16.57 21.48
CA MET A 1 13.22 17.14 21.27
C MET A 1 12.63 16.48 20.03
N PHE A 2 11.55 15.71 20.16
CA PHE A 2 10.78 15.24 19.00
C PHE A 2 9.89 16.40 18.55
N SER A 3 10.37 17.20 17.60
CA SER A 3 9.53 18.24 16.98
C SER A 3 8.64 17.56 15.94
N SER A 4 7.33 17.64 16.15
CA SER A 4 6.30 17.20 15.19
C SER A 4 6.32 17.98 13.86
N GLN A 5 7.17 19.00 13.73
CA GLN A 5 7.26 19.87 12.56
C GLN A 5 8.29 19.40 11.53
N ILE A 6 9.26 18.57 11.92
CA ILE A 6 10.29 18.08 11.00
C ILE A 6 9.90 16.69 10.55
N ARG A 7 9.38 16.61 9.32
CA ARG A 7 9.25 15.36 8.59
C ARG A 7 10.67 14.86 8.32
N ASN A 8 11.02 13.70 8.86
CA ASN A 8 12.17 12.93 8.39
C ASN A 8 12.03 12.79 6.87
N ASP A 9 12.92 13.43 6.12
CA ASP A 9 12.86 13.48 4.67
C ASP A 9 13.37 12.18 4.05
N ALA A 10 13.39 12.11 2.71
CA ALA A 10 13.83 10.92 1.99
C ALA A 10 15.30 10.57 2.26
N ASP A 11 16.10 11.55 2.71
CA ASP A 11 17.52 11.38 3.01
C ASP A 11 17.78 10.84 4.42
N SER A 12 16.78 10.92 5.32
CA SER A 12 16.85 10.34 6.67
C SER A 12 15.48 9.82 7.15
N PRO A 13 14.90 8.80 6.49
CA PRO A 13 13.56 8.29 6.81
C PRO A 13 13.52 7.64 8.20
N ALA A 14 12.32 7.60 8.81
CA ALA A 14 12.10 6.76 9.98
C ALA A 14 12.27 5.28 9.60
N THR A 15 12.98 4.49 10.43
CA THR A 15 13.25 3.09 10.13
C THR A 15 12.64 2.16 11.18
N LEU A 16 12.09 1.04 10.72
CA LEU A 16 11.60 -0.05 11.57
C LEU A 16 12.09 -1.39 11.00
N ASN A 17 12.83 -2.15 11.80
CA ASN A 17 13.31 -3.47 11.40
C ASN A 17 12.74 -4.54 12.33
N LEU A 18 11.94 -5.45 11.78
CA LEU A 18 11.36 -6.58 12.50
C LEU A 18 11.97 -7.87 11.92
N THR A 19 12.84 -8.50 12.70
CA THR A 19 13.58 -9.69 12.30
C THR A 19 13.28 -10.82 13.27
N ASN A 20 12.86 -11.98 12.76
CA ASN A 20 12.46 -13.13 13.59
C ASN A 20 11.37 -12.74 14.60
N THR A 21 10.37 -11.99 14.12
CA THR A 21 9.37 -11.35 14.97
C THR A 21 7.99 -11.92 14.66
N LYS A 22 7.21 -12.19 15.72
CA LYS A 22 5.78 -12.39 15.62
C LYS A 22 5.08 -11.34 16.46
N PHE A 23 4.09 -10.65 15.92
CA PHE A 23 3.20 -9.82 16.73
C PHE A 23 1.74 -9.96 16.31
N THR A 24 0.85 -9.65 17.24
CA THR A 24 -0.60 -9.85 17.06
C THR A 24 -1.34 -8.60 17.51
N THR A 25 -2.18 -8.06 16.63
CA THR A 25 -3.15 -7.02 16.98
C THR A 25 -4.52 -7.66 17.13
N THR A 26 -5.16 -7.44 18.28
CA THR A 26 -6.42 -8.11 18.66
C THR A 26 -7.65 -7.24 18.43
N GLY A 27 -7.47 -5.95 18.19
CA GLY A 27 -8.58 -5.04 17.87
C GLY A 27 -9.12 -5.31 16.47
N LYS A 28 -10.46 -5.40 16.34
CA LYS A 28 -11.15 -5.65 15.06
C LYS A 28 -10.96 -4.56 14.01
N THR A 29 -10.44 -3.40 14.40
CA THR A 29 -10.15 -2.27 13.52
C THR A 29 -8.67 -1.86 13.56
N MET A 30 -7.82 -2.58 14.30
CA MET A 30 -6.43 -2.22 14.49
C MET A 30 -5.56 -2.82 13.39
N PRO A 31 -4.91 -2.02 12.54
CA PRO A 31 -3.95 -2.57 11.60
C PRO A 31 -2.70 -3.06 12.33
N GLY A 32 -1.90 -3.88 11.66
CA GLY A 32 -0.60 -4.32 12.18
C GLY A 32 0.37 -3.14 12.37
N LEU A 33 0.47 -2.29 11.35
CA LEU A 33 1.32 -1.10 11.35
C LEU A 33 0.51 0.12 10.91
N TRP A 34 0.60 1.21 11.66
CA TRP A 34 -0.03 2.49 11.32
C TRP A 34 1.03 3.58 11.17
N PHE A 35 1.04 4.22 10.01
CA PHE A 35 1.96 5.32 9.70
C PHE A 35 1.20 6.60 9.40
N GLY A 36 1.68 7.70 9.96
CA GLY A 36 1.17 9.01 9.59
C GLY A 36 2.17 10.13 9.75
N ASN A 37 2.07 11.12 8.85
CA ASN A 37 2.91 12.30 8.82
C ASN A 37 4.43 12.02 8.83
N LEU A 38 4.89 11.03 8.05
CA LEU A 38 6.30 10.63 8.00
C LEU A 38 6.70 10.01 6.65
N ILE A 39 8.01 10.00 6.35
CA ILE A 39 8.61 9.10 5.36
C ILE A 39 9.26 7.96 6.13
N GLY A 40 8.93 6.72 5.76
CA GLY A 40 9.28 5.54 6.53
C GLY A 40 9.82 4.39 5.68
N GLN A 41 10.76 3.64 6.24
CA GLN A 41 11.28 2.39 5.70
C GLN A 41 11.09 1.27 6.72
N VAL A 42 10.46 0.19 6.29
CA VAL A 42 10.17 -0.97 7.13
C VAL A 42 10.81 -2.20 6.51
N THR A 43 11.50 -2.99 7.31
CA THR A 43 11.99 -4.31 6.93
C THR A 43 11.25 -5.36 7.77
N LEU A 44 10.56 -6.28 7.10
CA LEU A 44 9.95 -7.47 7.69
C LEU A 44 10.76 -8.67 7.21
N ASN A 45 11.57 -9.26 8.10
CA ASN A 45 12.45 -10.38 7.77
C ASN A 45 12.14 -11.58 8.67
N ASN A 46 11.66 -12.68 8.10
CA ASN A 46 11.12 -13.80 8.86
C ASN A 46 10.14 -13.31 9.95
N ALA A 47 9.12 -12.57 9.50
CA ALA A 47 8.15 -11.90 10.34
C ALA A 47 6.74 -12.44 10.12
N GLU A 48 5.98 -12.56 11.22
CA GLU A 48 4.58 -12.96 11.23
C GLU A 48 3.73 -11.84 11.83
N LEU A 49 2.79 -11.32 11.05
CA LEU A 49 1.86 -10.27 11.43
C LEU A 49 0.44 -10.84 11.48
N ASN A 50 -0.09 -11.03 12.70
CA ASN A 50 -1.46 -11.51 12.88
C ASN A 50 -2.36 -10.34 13.23
N THR A 51 -3.29 -10.02 12.34
CA THR A 51 -4.18 -8.87 12.50
C THR A 51 -5.63 -9.32 12.49
N ASP A 52 -6.33 -9.13 13.60
CA ASP A 52 -7.76 -9.48 13.72
C ASP A 52 -8.65 -8.62 12.80
N SER A 53 -8.15 -7.45 12.39
CA SER A 53 -8.78 -6.56 11.42
C SER A 53 -8.61 -7.01 9.97
N GLY A 54 -7.65 -7.89 9.69
CA GLY A 54 -7.24 -8.22 8.33
C GLY A 54 -6.45 -7.12 7.63
N ILE A 55 -5.99 -6.08 8.34
CA ILE A 55 -5.22 -4.96 7.77
C ILE A 55 -3.77 -5.03 8.26
N LEU A 56 -2.82 -5.18 7.33
CA LEU A 56 -1.39 -5.20 7.64
C LEU A 56 -0.85 -3.79 7.87
N VAL A 57 -1.11 -2.87 6.94
CA VAL A 57 -0.50 -1.54 6.94
C VAL A 57 -1.52 -0.46 6.61
N VAL A 58 -1.49 0.62 7.40
CA VAL A 58 -2.19 1.88 7.13
C VAL A 58 -1.21 3.01 6.92
N ALA A 59 -1.40 3.81 5.87
CA ALA A 59 -0.69 5.08 5.62
C ALA A 59 -1.68 6.25 5.51
N ASN A 60 -1.53 7.30 6.34
CA ASN A 60 -2.46 8.44 6.39
C ASN A 60 -1.78 9.78 6.76
N TYR A 61 -2.51 10.90 6.67
CA TYR A 61 -2.16 12.22 7.25
C TYR A 61 -2.52 12.29 8.74
N SER A 62 -2.07 11.34 9.56
CA SER A 62 -2.41 11.29 10.99
C SER A 62 -1.19 11.48 11.86
N GLN A 63 -1.36 12.09 13.04
CA GLN A 63 -0.30 12.15 14.05
C GLN A 63 -0.91 11.83 15.42
N ILE A 64 -0.25 10.99 16.21
CA ILE A 64 -0.67 10.79 17.61
C ILE A 64 -0.41 12.10 18.36
N THR A 65 -1.41 12.60 19.09
CA THR A 65 -1.27 13.79 19.92
C THR A 65 -0.26 13.57 21.05
N GLN A 66 0.30 14.65 21.60
CA GLN A 66 1.22 14.52 22.76
C GLN A 66 0.52 13.94 24.00
N ASP A 67 -0.80 14.08 24.06
CA ASP A 67 -1.64 13.54 25.12
C ASP A 67 -1.97 12.05 24.90
N PHE A 68 -1.58 11.48 23.75
CA PHE A 68 -1.76 10.07 23.37
C PHE A 68 -3.23 9.59 23.41
N ASP A 69 -4.17 10.51 23.24
CA ASP A 69 -5.61 10.28 23.42
C ASP A 69 -6.37 10.15 22.09
N TYR A 70 -5.86 10.74 21.00
CA TYR A 70 -6.39 10.55 19.65
C TYR A 70 -5.35 10.80 18.54
N TYR A 71 -5.78 10.59 17.29
CA TYR A 71 -5.01 10.96 16.10
C TYR A 71 -5.43 12.34 15.60
N ALA A 72 -4.51 13.30 15.69
CA ALA A 72 -4.65 14.61 15.06
C ALA A 72 -4.86 14.46 13.55
N SER A 73 -5.87 15.17 13.07
CA SER A 73 -6.29 15.30 11.68
C SER A 73 -5.80 16.63 11.08
N TYR A 74 -6.15 16.88 9.81
CA TYR A 74 -5.86 18.16 9.17
C TYR A 74 -6.50 19.36 9.91
N GLU A 75 -7.65 19.16 10.55
CA GLU A 75 -8.33 20.21 11.33
C GLU A 75 -7.50 20.61 12.56
N ASP A 76 -6.83 19.63 13.17
CA ASP A 76 -5.96 19.83 14.34
C ASP A 76 -4.59 20.38 13.92
N ASN A 77 -4.10 19.98 12.74
CA ASN A 77 -2.83 20.42 12.19
C ASN A 77 -2.83 20.43 10.66
N SER A 78 -2.97 21.61 10.06
CA SER A 78 -2.97 21.79 8.60
C SER A 78 -1.61 21.55 7.93
N SER A 79 -0.54 21.40 8.72
CA SER A 79 0.80 21.10 8.20
C SER A 79 1.07 19.61 7.99
N LEU A 80 0.15 18.72 8.41
CA LEU A 80 0.29 17.27 8.23
C LEU A 80 0.48 16.91 6.76
N LYS A 81 1.41 15.98 6.52
CA LYS A 81 1.80 15.50 5.20
C LYS A 81 1.47 14.02 4.99
N PRO A 82 1.44 13.56 3.72
CA PRO A 82 1.38 12.13 3.39
C PRO A 82 2.34 11.28 4.17
N ALA A 83 1.83 10.14 4.64
CA ALA A 83 2.70 9.02 4.91
C ALA A 83 3.21 8.47 3.58
N GLU A 84 4.53 8.34 3.45
CA GLU A 84 5.19 7.69 2.32
C GLU A 84 6.01 6.54 2.88
N ILE A 85 5.53 5.30 2.69
CA ILE A 85 6.08 4.13 3.37
C ILE A 85 6.61 3.14 2.37
N THR A 86 7.86 2.74 2.55
CA THR A 86 8.45 1.60 1.83
C THR A 86 8.56 0.42 2.78
N VAL A 87 8.00 -0.72 2.41
CA VAL A 87 8.07 -1.97 3.16
C VAL A 87 8.77 -3.02 2.31
N SER A 88 9.88 -3.54 2.84
CA SER A 88 10.62 -4.67 2.27
C SER A 88 10.29 -5.94 3.06
N ILE A 89 9.81 -6.96 2.36
CA ILE A 89 9.40 -8.23 2.91
C ILE A 89 10.40 -9.30 2.44
N LEU A 90 10.96 -10.02 3.41
CA LEU A 90 11.97 -11.05 3.22
C LEU A 90 11.56 -12.28 4.02
N GLU A 91 11.58 -13.46 3.41
CA GLU A 91 11.37 -14.74 4.08
C GLU A 91 10.13 -14.75 4.99
N SER A 92 9.05 -14.07 4.58
CA SER A 92 7.86 -13.87 5.41
C SER A 92 6.58 -14.24 4.66
N ASP A 93 5.61 -14.80 5.38
CA ASP A 93 4.27 -15.13 4.88
C ASP A 93 3.25 -14.19 5.53
N LEU A 94 2.71 -13.25 4.76
CA LEU A 94 1.85 -12.18 5.27
C LEU A 94 0.43 -12.29 4.71
N VAL A 95 -0.56 -12.12 5.59
CA VAL A 95 -1.99 -12.15 5.23
C VAL A 95 -2.66 -10.87 5.72
N GLY A 96 -3.33 -10.18 4.81
CA GLY A 96 -4.09 -8.97 5.08
C GLY A 96 -3.81 -7.85 4.08
N ASP A 97 -4.55 -6.76 4.23
CA ASP A 97 -4.64 -5.71 3.23
C ASP A 97 -3.74 -4.51 3.53
N LEU A 98 -3.44 -3.76 2.48
CA LEU A 98 -2.77 -2.47 2.53
C LEU A 98 -3.79 -1.36 2.30
N VAL A 99 -3.85 -0.39 3.21
CA VAL A 99 -4.80 0.71 3.10
C VAL A 99 -4.08 2.04 3.19
N ALA A 100 -4.30 2.90 2.21
CA ALA A 100 -3.76 4.24 2.20
C ALA A 100 -4.87 5.27 2.05
N TYR A 101 -4.64 6.44 2.64
CA TYR A 101 -5.62 7.52 2.73
C TYR A 101 -4.98 8.82 2.28
N ASN A 102 -5.80 9.74 1.79
CA ASN A 102 -5.44 11.15 1.65
C ASN A 102 -4.08 11.33 0.97
N GLY A 103 -3.88 10.92 -0.27
CA GLY A 103 -2.61 11.09 -0.99
C GLY A 103 -1.39 10.34 -0.45
N SER A 104 -1.53 9.54 0.61
CA SER A 104 -0.46 8.70 1.16
C SER A 104 -0.09 7.57 0.20
N SER A 105 1.11 7.03 0.39
CA SER A 105 1.64 5.96 -0.44
C SER A 105 2.25 4.80 0.35
N ILE A 106 2.09 3.60 -0.20
CA ILE A 106 2.73 2.37 0.29
C ILE A 106 3.44 1.70 -0.89
N SER A 107 4.75 1.55 -0.77
CA SER A 107 5.58 0.73 -1.65
C SER A 107 5.85 -0.61 -0.97
N TRP A 108 5.48 -1.71 -1.62
CA TRP A 108 5.46 -3.06 -1.04
C TRP A 108 6.31 -4.01 -1.87
N ALA A 109 7.46 -4.42 -1.34
CA ALA A 109 8.47 -5.18 -2.07
C ALA A 109 8.67 -6.59 -1.47
N LEU A 110 8.29 -7.63 -2.20
CA LEU A 110 8.49 -9.01 -1.79
C LEU A 110 9.76 -9.59 -2.40
N THR A 111 10.63 -10.12 -1.54
CA THR A 111 11.86 -10.81 -1.93
C THR A 111 12.10 -12.06 -1.09
N LYS A 112 13.03 -12.91 -1.53
CA LYS A 112 13.50 -14.09 -0.77
C LYS A 112 12.37 -14.99 -0.30
N HIS A 113 11.65 -15.59 -1.24
CA HIS A 113 10.59 -16.56 -0.97
C HIS A 113 9.44 -16.02 -0.11
N SER A 114 9.20 -14.71 -0.12
CA SER A 114 8.09 -14.13 0.65
C SER A 114 6.75 -14.37 -0.02
N THR A 115 5.69 -14.45 0.78
CA THR A 115 4.31 -14.50 0.27
C THR A 115 3.45 -13.40 0.87
N TRP A 116 2.55 -12.87 0.05
CA TRP A 116 1.49 -11.96 0.50
C TRP A 116 0.15 -12.43 -0.02
N THR A 117 -0.83 -12.59 0.87
CA THR A 117 -2.23 -12.80 0.50
C THR A 117 -3.05 -11.60 0.96
N GLY A 118 -3.55 -10.81 0.01
CA GLY A 118 -4.25 -9.57 0.31
C GLY A 118 -4.46 -8.67 -0.90
N ALA A 119 -5.04 -7.51 -0.65
CA ALA A 119 -5.29 -6.46 -1.64
C ALA A 119 -4.77 -5.10 -1.15
N ALA A 120 -4.66 -4.14 -2.08
CA ALA A 120 -4.33 -2.76 -1.77
C ALA A 120 -5.41 -1.80 -2.27
N TYR A 121 -5.90 -0.92 -1.41
CA TYR A 121 -6.99 -0.01 -1.77
C TYR A 121 -6.96 1.33 -1.02
N SER A 122 -7.54 2.35 -1.66
CA SER A 122 -7.72 3.65 -1.03
C SER A 122 -8.86 3.59 -0.02
N GLY A 123 -8.59 3.89 1.24
CA GLY A 123 -9.64 3.96 2.25
C GLY A 123 -10.45 5.26 2.19
N TYR A 124 -9.82 6.36 1.76
CA TYR A 124 -10.48 7.63 1.45
C TYR A 124 -9.57 8.52 0.59
N ALA A 125 -10.17 9.27 -0.34
CA ALA A 125 -9.48 10.09 -1.33
C ALA A 125 -8.46 9.28 -2.18
N LYS A 126 -7.74 9.97 -3.07
CA LYS A 126 -6.72 9.32 -3.91
C LYS A 126 -5.58 8.79 -3.02
N SER A 127 -5.08 7.59 -3.26
CA SER A 127 -3.82 7.10 -2.67
C SER A 127 -3.00 6.31 -3.71
N THR A 128 -1.76 5.96 -3.38
CA THR A 128 -0.82 5.36 -4.33
C THR A 128 -0.20 4.09 -3.76
N PHE A 129 -0.15 3.03 -4.55
CA PHE A 129 0.49 1.77 -4.16
C PHE A 129 1.48 1.34 -5.22
N ASP A 130 2.68 0.98 -4.79
CA ASP A 130 3.67 0.34 -5.65
C ASP A 130 3.91 -1.08 -5.13
N VAL A 131 3.98 -2.05 -6.04
CA VAL A 131 4.22 -3.46 -5.68
C VAL A 131 5.34 -4.03 -6.54
N SER A 132 6.32 -4.67 -5.90
CA SER A 132 7.39 -5.39 -6.58
C SER A 132 7.56 -6.81 -6.05
N LEU A 133 7.86 -7.74 -6.95
CA LEU A 133 8.16 -9.13 -6.62
C LEU A 133 9.47 -9.58 -7.27
N ASP A 134 10.26 -10.32 -6.51
CA ASP A 134 11.25 -11.22 -7.10
C ASP A 134 10.62 -12.54 -7.58
N ALA A 135 11.37 -13.29 -8.37
CA ALA A 135 10.88 -14.51 -9.01
C ALA A 135 10.61 -15.67 -8.04
N THR A 136 11.05 -15.52 -6.79
CA THR A 136 10.87 -16.52 -5.73
C THR A 136 9.66 -16.24 -4.86
N SER A 137 9.16 -15.01 -4.89
CA SER A 137 8.09 -14.52 -4.02
C SER A 137 6.74 -14.59 -4.72
N GLN A 138 5.65 -14.63 -3.94
CA GLN A 138 4.29 -14.82 -4.45
C GLN A 138 3.31 -13.80 -3.89
N TRP A 139 2.32 -13.43 -4.71
CA TRP A 139 1.19 -12.63 -4.28
C TRP A 139 -0.12 -13.31 -4.67
N THR A 140 -1.01 -13.52 -3.69
CA THR A 140 -2.39 -13.95 -3.89
C THR A 140 -3.33 -12.79 -3.67
N LEU A 141 -4.06 -12.38 -4.72
CA LEU A 141 -5.04 -11.31 -4.63
C LEU A 141 -6.32 -11.79 -3.96
N THR A 142 -6.86 -10.95 -3.08
CA THR A 142 -8.16 -11.15 -2.39
C THR A 142 -9.25 -10.19 -2.88
N ALA A 143 -8.88 -9.16 -3.65
CA ALA A 143 -9.79 -8.21 -4.28
C ALA A 143 -9.12 -7.54 -5.50
N ASP A 144 -9.92 -6.83 -6.31
CA ASP A 144 -9.40 -5.95 -7.34
C ASP A 144 -8.48 -4.90 -6.72
N THR A 145 -7.26 -4.77 -7.25
CA THR A 145 -6.21 -3.92 -6.70
C THR A 145 -5.68 -2.97 -7.76
N THR A 146 -5.47 -1.71 -7.42
CA THR A 146 -4.86 -0.71 -8.33
C THR A 146 -3.50 -0.26 -7.81
N VAL A 147 -2.47 -0.43 -8.64
CA VAL A 147 -1.10 -0.01 -8.35
C VAL A 147 -0.61 0.99 -9.38
N GLN A 148 0.21 1.92 -8.91
CA GLN A 148 0.88 2.93 -9.73
C GLN A 148 2.11 2.32 -10.39
N ASN A 149 3.00 1.67 -9.63
CA ASN A 149 4.10 0.89 -10.18
C ASN A 149 3.93 -0.59 -9.84
N PHE A 150 4.00 -1.44 -10.86
CA PHE A 150 4.07 -2.87 -10.70
C PHE A 150 5.32 -3.39 -11.38
N THR A 151 6.17 -4.11 -10.65
CA THR A 151 7.35 -4.76 -11.23
C THR A 151 7.43 -6.22 -10.78
N ASP A 152 7.90 -7.06 -11.69
CA ASP A 152 8.17 -8.46 -11.38
C ASP A 152 9.40 -8.92 -12.18
N THR A 153 10.33 -9.59 -11.49
CA THR A 153 11.47 -10.22 -12.17
C THR A 153 11.06 -11.49 -12.93
N LEU A 154 10.00 -12.18 -12.50
CA LEU A 154 9.40 -13.30 -13.21
C LEU A 154 8.41 -12.78 -14.27
N ARG A 155 8.91 -12.56 -15.49
CA ARG A 155 8.14 -12.00 -16.61
C ARG A 155 6.86 -12.77 -16.99
N THR A 156 6.73 -14.03 -16.58
CA THR A 156 5.55 -14.85 -16.86
C THR A 156 4.39 -14.58 -15.90
N LEU A 157 4.62 -13.85 -14.79
CA LEU A 157 3.63 -13.56 -13.74
C LEU A 157 2.97 -14.81 -13.13
N LYS A 158 3.65 -15.97 -13.19
CA LYS A 158 3.15 -17.23 -12.61
C LYS A 158 3.08 -17.20 -11.08
N ASN A 159 3.76 -16.26 -10.46
CA ASN A 159 3.82 -16.00 -9.02
C ASN A 159 2.75 -15.00 -8.53
N VAL A 160 1.91 -14.47 -9.42
CA VAL A 160 0.79 -13.59 -9.04
C VAL A 160 -0.53 -14.33 -9.25
N HIS A 161 -1.11 -14.84 -8.18
CA HIS A 161 -2.35 -15.60 -8.16
C HIS A 161 -3.54 -14.66 -7.94
N SER A 162 -4.31 -14.44 -9.00
CA SER A 162 -5.37 -13.44 -9.02
C SER A 162 -6.65 -13.81 -8.26
N GLY A 163 -6.92 -15.09 -7.97
CA GLY A 163 -8.19 -15.50 -7.34
C GLY A 163 -9.46 -15.07 -8.11
N GLY A 164 -9.36 -14.77 -9.40
CA GLY A 164 -10.43 -14.24 -10.24
C GLY A 164 -10.47 -12.70 -10.33
N PHE A 165 -9.66 -12.01 -9.53
CA PHE A 165 -9.60 -10.54 -9.46
C PHE A 165 -8.71 -9.90 -10.53
N THR A 166 -8.84 -8.59 -10.67
CA THR A 166 -8.06 -7.79 -11.60
C THR A 166 -7.00 -6.96 -10.88
N LEU A 167 -5.74 -7.09 -11.30
CA LEU A 167 -4.66 -6.17 -10.99
C LEU A 167 -4.64 -5.04 -12.01
N TYR A 168 -5.00 -3.83 -11.59
CA TYR A 168 -4.90 -2.63 -12.40
C TYR A 168 -3.54 -1.98 -12.23
N TYR A 169 -2.83 -1.69 -13.31
CA TYR A 169 -1.51 -1.08 -13.26
C TYR A 169 -1.41 0.16 -14.14
N ASN A 170 -0.56 1.12 -13.78
CA ASN A 170 -0.28 2.25 -14.66
C ASN A 170 0.70 1.85 -15.77
N SER A 171 0.26 1.88 -17.02
CA SER A 171 1.08 1.45 -18.17
C SER A 171 2.23 2.39 -18.52
N THR A 172 2.19 3.65 -18.08
CA THR A 172 3.29 4.60 -18.31
C THR A 172 4.45 4.39 -17.34
N VAL A 173 4.18 3.77 -16.18
CA VAL A 173 5.19 3.45 -15.17
C VAL A 173 5.61 1.98 -15.27
N SER A 174 4.64 1.06 -15.35
CA SER A 174 4.86 -0.38 -15.51
C SER A 174 5.08 -0.74 -17.00
N THR A 175 6.03 -0.04 -17.63
CA THR A 175 6.28 -0.07 -19.08
C THR A 175 6.64 -1.47 -19.60
N TRP A 176 7.19 -2.32 -18.73
CA TRP A 176 7.59 -3.69 -19.06
C TRP A 176 6.41 -4.59 -19.47
N LEU A 177 5.18 -4.24 -19.08
CA LEU A 177 3.95 -4.91 -19.52
C LEU A 177 3.46 -4.41 -20.88
N GLY A 178 4.06 -3.37 -21.45
CA GLY A 178 3.75 -2.84 -22.77
C GLY A 178 2.28 -2.41 -22.94
N GLY A 179 1.60 -2.03 -21.86
CA GLY A 179 0.17 -1.69 -21.88
C GLY A 179 -0.76 -2.86 -22.24
N LYS A 180 -0.32 -4.12 -22.11
CA LYS A 180 -1.12 -5.30 -22.46
C LYS A 180 -1.92 -5.84 -21.28
N THR A 181 -3.11 -6.36 -21.56
CA THR A 181 -3.81 -7.20 -20.59
C THR A 181 -3.18 -8.60 -20.57
N VAL A 182 -2.70 -9.05 -19.41
CA VAL A 182 -2.06 -10.35 -19.21
C VAL A 182 -2.96 -11.21 -18.32
N ARG A 183 -3.21 -12.47 -18.71
CA ARG A 183 -3.94 -13.42 -17.84
C ARG A 183 -3.06 -13.83 -16.68
N LEU A 184 -3.64 -13.88 -15.49
CA LEU A 184 -2.94 -14.31 -14.27
C LEU A 184 -3.42 -15.71 -13.86
N PRO A 185 -2.57 -16.51 -13.19
CA PRO A 185 -3.03 -17.68 -12.43
C PRO A 185 -4.25 -17.34 -11.56
N GLY A 186 -5.17 -18.28 -11.37
CA GLY A 186 -6.40 -18.06 -10.60
C GLY A 186 -7.56 -17.43 -11.38
N GLY A 187 -7.43 -17.19 -12.69
CA GLY A 187 -8.55 -16.87 -13.58
C GLY A 187 -8.80 -15.38 -13.85
N GLY A 188 -8.10 -14.50 -13.14
CA GLY A 188 -8.12 -13.05 -13.32
C GLY A 188 -7.07 -12.52 -14.30
N LYS A 189 -6.72 -11.24 -14.19
CA LYS A 189 -5.85 -10.55 -15.16
C LYS A 189 -5.12 -9.34 -14.58
N ALA A 190 -3.94 -9.04 -15.12
CA ALA A 190 -3.29 -7.74 -15.01
C ALA A 190 -3.74 -6.87 -16.19
N ARG A 191 -4.30 -5.69 -15.95
CA ARG A 191 -4.86 -4.80 -16.98
C ARG A 191 -4.37 -3.37 -16.76
N PRO A 192 -3.98 -2.64 -17.82
CA PRO A 192 -3.64 -1.23 -17.66
C PRO A 192 -4.86 -0.42 -17.18
N ILE A 193 -4.63 0.52 -16.26
CA ILE A 193 -5.62 1.54 -15.93
C ILE A 193 -5.89 2.31 -17.22
N SER A 194 -7.13 2.25 -17.71
CA SER A 194 -7.51 3.04 -18.87
C SER A 194 -7.38 4.50 -18.49
N SER A 195 -6.59 5.28 -19.23
CA SER A 195 -6.73 6.73 -19.18
C SER A 195 -8.15 7.04 -19.65
N ILE A 196 -9.06 7.25 -18.72
CA ILE A 196 -10.31 7.91 -19.05
C ILE A 196 -9.87 9.32 -19.45
N SER A 197 -9.72 9.53 -20.76
CA SER A 197 -9.68 10.85 -21.35
C SER A 197 -10.83 11.64 -20.72
N SER A 198 -10.54 12.84 -20.26
CA SER A 198 -11.42 13.83 -19.63
C SER A 198 -12.63 14.23 -20.50
N ARG A 199 -13.52 13.29 -20.80
CA ARG A 199 -14.85 13.54 -21.34
C ARG A 199 -15.84 12.89 -20.38
N VAL A 200 -16.73 13.74 -19.87
CA VAL A 200 -17.77 13.48 -18.85
C VAL A 200 -17.30 13.66 -17.40
N GLN A 201 -16.98 14.91 -17.04
CA GLN A 201 -17.57 15.63 -15.89
C GLN A 201 -17.46 17.15 -16.12
N ARG A 202 -18.08 17.61 -17.23
CA ARG A 202 -18.69 18.93 -17.30
C ARG A 202 -20.16 18.70 -17.65
N ASN A 203 -20.94 18.31 -16.65
CA ASN A 203 -22.37 18.60 -16.65
C ASN A 203 -22.64 19.23 -15.29
N GLY A 204 -22.84 20.54 -15.33
CA GLY A 204 -23.03 21.36 -14.15
C GLY A 204 -24.27 20.94 -13.38
N GLN A 205 -24.14 20.95 -12.06
CA GLN A 205 -25.26 21.34 -11.22
C GLN A 205 -24.79 22.48 -10.32
N SER A 206 -25.28 23.66 -10.69
CA SER A 206 -25.43 24.83 -9.85
C SER A 206 -26.30 24.47 -8.65
N TRP A 207 -25.82 24.71 -7.44
CA TRP A 207 -26.68 24.90 -6.28
C TRP A 207 -26.52 26.35 -5.81
N ARG A 208 -27.49 27.18 -6.22
CA ARG A 208 -27.99 28.29 -5.41
C ARG A 208 -29.08 27.67 -4.53
N VAL A 209 -29.03 27.81 -3.21
CA VAL A 209 -29.47 28.97 -2.39
C VAL A 209 -28.63 28.96 -1.13
#